data_AF-A0A848TTL2-F1
#
_entry.id   AF-A0A848TTL2-F1
#
_cell.length_a   1.000
_cell.length_b   1.000
_cell.length_c   1.000
_cell.angle_alpha   90.00
_cell.angle_beta   90.00
_cell.angle_gamma   90.00
#
_symmetry.space_group_name_H-M   'P 1'
#
loop_
_entity.id
_entity.type
_entity.pdbx_description
1 polymer ?
#
loop_
_entity_poly.entity_id
_entity_poly.type
_entity_poly.pdbx_seq_one_letter_code
_entity_poly.pdbx_strand_id
1 'polypeptide(L)'
;MGSELKVPTMAALFAAGQQPEVLFWVGCAGSFDDRAKKITKAFIKILNKANVTFAVLGTEESCTGDPAKRAGNEFLFQMQAVTNIEVMNAYEVKKVVTACPHCF
;
A
#
# COMPACT_ATOMS: atom_id res chain seq x y z
N MET A 1 -11.23 -22.77 -6.45
CA MET A 1 -10.07 -22.51 -7.34
C MET A 1 -9.70 -21.04 -7.25
N GLY A 2 -8.78 -20.70 -6.33
CA GLY A 2 -8.24 -19.35 -6.25
C GLY A 2 -7.12 -19.25 -7.28
N SER A 3 -7.33 -18.49 -8.36
CA SER A 3 -6.25 -18.05 -9.24
C SER A 3 -5.19 -17.36 -8.38
N GLU A 4 -3.95 -17.81 -8.49
CA GLU A 4 -2.80 -17.22 -7.79
C GLU A 4 -2.68 -15.74 -8.17
N LEU A 5 -2.92 -14.84 -7.22
CA LEU A 5 -2.81 -13.40 -7.44
C LEU A 5 -1.33 -13.02 -7.38
N LYS A 6 -0.73 -12.71 -8.53
CA LYS A 6 0.61 -12.16 -8.56
C LYS A 6 0.57 -10.72 -8.06
N VAL A 7 1.23 -10.47 -6.93
CA VAL A 7 1.32 -9.16 -6.28
C VAL A 7 2.79 -8.87 -6.05
N PRO A 8 3.45 -8.11 -6.94
CA PRO A 8 4.87 -7.78 -6.76
C PRO A 8 5.04 -6.75 -5.63
N THR A 9 6.19 -6.77 -4.99
CA THR A 9 6.60 -5.74 -4.02
C THR A 9 7.44 -4.66 -4.69
N MET A 10 7.43 -3.45 -4.14
CA MET A 10 8.31 -2.36 -4.60
C MET A 10 9.77 -2.80 -4.56
N ALA A 11 10.21 -3.44 -3.47
CA ALA A 11 11.57 -4.00 -3.35
C ALA A 11 11.95 -4.92 -4.52
N ALA A 12 11.05 -5.84 -4.92
CA ALA A 12 11.31 -6.78 -6.00
C ALA A 12 11.39 -6.10 -7.38
N LEU A 13 10.50 -5.14 -7.66
CA LEU A 13 10.53 -4.40 -8.92
C LEU A 13 11.74 -3.47 -8.99
N PHE A 14 12.06 -2.78 -7.90
CA PHE A 14 13.20 -1.89 -7.80
C PHE A 14 14.52 -2.62 -8.03
N ALA A 15 14.70 -3.80 -7.41
CA ALA A 15 15.86 -4.65 -7.64
C ALA A 15 15.97 -5.14 -9.09
N ALA A 16 14.84 -5.27 -9.80
CA ALA A 16 14.79 -5.62 -11.21
C ALA A 16 14.92 -4.40 -12.16
N GLY A 17 15.12 -3.18 -11.62
CA GLY A 17 15.17 -1.95 -12.40
C GLY A 17 13.84 -1.55 -13.06
N GLN A 18 12.72 -2.04 -12.52
CA GLN A 18 11.37 -1.77 -13.01
C GLN A 18 10.64 -0.82 -12.05
N GLN A 19 9.77 0.03 -12.59
CA GLN A 19 8.85 0.85 -11.80
C GLN A 19 7.39 0.57 -12.20
N PRO A 20 6.49 0.40 -11.24
CA PRO A 20 5.07 0.24 -11.53
C PRO A 20 4.43 1.60 -11.88
N GLU A 21 3.27 1.57 -12.53
CA GLU A 21 2.48 2.78 -12.76
C GLU A 21 1.96 3.38 -11.46
N VAL A 22 1.53 2.52 -10.52
CA VAL A 22 1.00 2.93 -9.21
C VAL A 22 1.55 2.07 -8.07
N LEU A 23 1.82 2.71 -6.93
CA LEU A 23 1.90 2.02 -5.65
C LEU A 23 0.48 1.79 -5.14
N PHE A 24 0.09 0.53 -4.95
CA PHE A 24 -1.13 0.20 -4.22
C PHE A 24 -0.81 0.14 -2.72
N TRP A 25 -1.21 1.18 -1.98
CA TRP A 25 -1.06 1.24 -0.54
C TRP A 25 -2.22 0.50 0.15
N VAL A 26 -1.93 -0.70 0.65
CA VAL A 26 -2.94 -1.60 1.24
C VAL A 26 -3.38 -1.09 2.61
N GLY A 27 -2.44 -0.55 3.37
CA GLY A 27 -2.65 0.00 4.69
C GLY A 27 -2.93 -1.08 5.74
N CYS A 28 -3.14 -0.65 6.98
CA CYS A 28 -3.35 -1.56 8.10
C CYS A 28 -4.65 -2.36 7.97
N ALA A 29 -5.76 -1.72 7.61
CA ALA A 29 -7.05 -2.41 7.49
C ALA A 29 -7.00 -3.48 6.40
N GLY A 30 -6.54 -3.13 5.19
CA GLY A 30 -6.45 -4.05 4.05
C GLY A 30 -5.55 -5.26 4.30
N SER A 31 -4.62 -5.15 5.25
CA SER A 31 -3.67 -6.19 5.66
C SER A 31 -4.16 -7.05 6.83
N PHE A 32 -4.87 -6.50 7.81
CA PHE A 32 -5.23 -7.20 9.04
C PHE A 32 -6.72 -7.57 9.16
N ASP A 33 -7.64 -6.71 8.70
CA ASP A 33 -9.07 -6.93 8.85
C ASP A 33 -9.62 -7.89 7.77
N ASP A 34 -10.38 -8.91 8.16
CA ASP A 34 -10.81 -9.97 7.24
C ASP A 34 -11.81 -9.48 6.17
N ARG A 35 -12.62 -8.47 6.49
CA ARG A 35 -13.51 -7.85 5.50
C ARG A 35 -12.69 -7.02 4.53
N ALA A 36 -11.75 -6.21 5.01
CA ALA A 36 -10.89 -5.39 4.18
C ALA A 36 -9.95 -6.24 3.29
N LYS A 37 -9.41 -7.37 3.77
CA LYS A 37 -8.64 -8.32 2.95
C LYS A 37 -9.42 -8.81 1.72
N LYS A 38 -10.73 -9.02 1.83
CA LYS A 38 -11.57 -9.38 0.68
C LYS A 38 -11.64 -8.25 -0.34
N ILE A 39 -11.75 -7.01 0.12
CA ILE A 39 -11.73 -5.80 -0.72
C ILE A 39 -10.37 -5.65 -1.40
N THR A 40 -9.26 -5.78 -0.65
CA THR A 40 -7.89 -5.76 -1.19
C THR A 40 -7.71 -6.77 -2.33
N LYS A 41 -8.12 -8.03 -2.10
CA LYS A 41 -8.04 -9.09 -3.13
C LYS A 41 -8.92 -8.79 -4.35
N ALA A 42 -10.11 -8.22 -4.16
CA ALA A 42 -10.98 -7.81 -5.26
C ALA A 42 -10.37 -6.65 -6.06
N PHE A 43 -9.78 -5.67 -5.38
CA PHE A 43 -9.12 -4.53 -6.01
C PHE A 43 -7.92 -4.97 -6.86
N ILE A 44 -7.08 -5.87 -6.34
CA ILE A 44 -5.96 -6.48 -7.08
C ILE A 44 -6.46 -7.18 -8.35
N LYS A 45 -7.59 -7.91 -8.28
CA LYS A 45 -8.19 -8.53 -9.47
C LYS A 45 -8.61 -7.51 -10.51
N ILE A 46 -9.12 -6.35 -10.08
CA ILE A 46 -9.51 -5.26 -10.98
C ILE A 46 -8.26 -4.67 -11.64
N LEU A 47 -7.21 -4.35 -10.87
CA LEU A 47 -5.95 -3.83 -11.41
C LEU A 47 -5.35 -4.77 -12.46
N ASN A 48 -5.29 -6.08 -12.15
CA ASN A 48 -4.82 -7.11 -13.08
C ASN A 48 -5.68 -7.16 -14.35
N LYS A 49 -7.01 -7.08 -14.25
CA LYS A 49 -7.91 -7.07 -15.42
C LYS A 49 -7.81 -5.78 -16.24
N ALA A 50 -7.52 -4.67 -15.58
CA ALA A 50 -7.33 -3.37 -16.21
C ALA A 50 -5.93 -3.21 -16.84
N ASN A 51 -5.05 -4.21 -16.70
CA ASN A 51 -3.65 -4.16 -17.12
C ASN A 51 -2.88 -2.97 -16.52
N VAL A 52 -3.25 -2.52 -15.33
CA VAL A 52 -2.51 -1.50 -14.59
C VAL A 52 -1.32 -2.18 -13.92
N THR A 53 -0.10 -1.66 -14.14
CA THR A 53 1.09 -2.16 -13.45
C THR A 53 1.13 -1.57 -12.04
N PHE A 54 1.15 -2.42 -11.03
CA PHE A 54 1.15 -1.99 -9.63
C PHE A 54 2.12 -2.83 -8.81
N ALA A 55 2.51 -2.30 -7.65
CA ALA A 55 3.16 -3.05 -6.58
C ALA A 55 2.68 -2.58 -5.21
N VAL A 56 3.04 -3.33 -4.18
CA VAL A 56 2.80 -2.99 -2.76
C VAL A 56 4.12 -2.81 -2.02
N LEU A 57 4.12 -2.14 -0.87
CA LEU A 57 5.33 -2.02 -0.04
C LEU A 57 5.68 -3.32 0.70
N GLY A 58 4.75 -4.28 0.79
CA GLY A 58 5.01 -5.56 1.44
C GLY A 58 5.29 -5.38 2.93
N THR A 59 6.42 -5.89 3.42
CA THR A 59 6.81 -5.76 4.84
C THR A 59 7.24 -4.36 5.25
N GLU A 60 7.55 -3.49 4.27
CA GLU A 60 7.91 -2.09 4.51
C GLU A 60 6.67 -1.20 4.65
N GLU A 61 5.47 -1.76 4.47
CA GLU A 61 4.23 -1.02 4.60
C GLU A 61 3.87 -0.78 6.06
N SER A 62 3.54 0.48 6.39
CA SER A 62 3.02 0.86 7.70
C SER A 62 1.64 1.52 7.60
N CYS A 63 0.99 1.68 8.74
CA CYS A 63 -0.24 2.46 8.86
C CYS A 63 0.03 3.93 8.48
N THR A 64 -1.00 4.62 7.98
CA THR A 64 -0.96 6.07 7.73
C THR A 64 -0.83 6.91 8.99
N GLY A 65 -1.03 6.31 10.17
CA GLY A 65 -1.06 6.98 11.47
C GLY A 65 -2.40 7.61 11.81
N ASP A 66 -3.45 7.40 11.00
CA ASP A 66 -4.82 7.84 11.27
C ASP A 66 -5.32 7.45 12.69
N PRO A 67 -5.13 6.20 13.18
CA PRO A 67 -5.54 5.85 14.55
C PRO A 67 -4.80 6.65 15.63
N ALA A 68 -3.50 6.89 15.45
CA ALA A 68 -2.68 7.67 16.37
C ALA A 68 -3.17 9.12 16.41
N LYS A 69 -3.39 9.72 15.24
CA LYS A 69 -3.91 11.07 15.10
C LYS A 69 -5.27 11.25 15.78
N ARG A 70 -6.22 10.35 15.52
CA ARG A 70 -7.56 10.40 16.15
C ARG A 70 -7.52 10.19 17.66
N ALA A 71 -6.54 9.44 18.17
CA ALA A 71 -6.32 9.27 19.60
C ALA A 71 -5.63 10.49 20.25
N GLY A 72 -5.31 11.54 19.49
CA GLY A 72 -4.59 12.72 19.96
C GLY A 72 -3.08 12.53 20.07
N ASN A 73 -2.54 11.40 19.61
CA ASN A 73 -1.11 11.13 19.60
C ASN A 73 -0.46 11.69 18.32
N GLU A 74 -0.39 13.02 18.26
CA GLU A 74 0.13 13.76 17.11
C GLU A 74 1.60 13.41 16.83
N PHE A 75 2.42 13.23 17.87
CA PHE A 75 3.83 12.87 17.69
C PHE A 75 4.01 11.54 16.96
N LEU A 76 3.26 10.50 17.35
CA LEU A 76 3.31 9.21 16.68
C LEU A 76 2.78 9.30 15.24
N PHE A 77 1.71 10.05 15.01
CA PHE A 77 1.22 10.31 13.66
C PHE A 77 2.30 10.95 12.78
N GLN A 78 2.97 12.00 13.26
CA GLN A 78 4.04 12.67 12.51
C GLN A 78 5.21 11.74 12.20
N MET A 79 5.66 10.93 13.18
CA MET A 79 6.70 9.93 12.95
C MET A 79 6.29 8.93 11.85
N GLN A 80 5.09 8.38 11.93
CA GLN A 80 4.59 7.42 10.94
C GLN A 80 4.45 8.06 9.55
N ALA A 81 3.96 9.29 9.48
CA ALA A 81 3.83 10.03 8.23
C ALA A 81 5.21 10.25 7.57
N VAL A 82 6.20 10.72 8.34
CA VAL A 82 7.57 10.95 7.83
C VAL A 82 8.20 9.65 7.34
N THR A 83 8.14 8.56 8.13
CA THR A 83 8.69 7.26 7.70
C THR A 83 8.04 6.75 6.41
N ASN A 84 6.71 6.88 6.28
CA ASN A 84 6.02 6.49 5.04
C ASN A 84 6.49 7.32 3.83
N ILE A 85 6.65 8.64 4.01
CA ILE A 85 7.15 9.55 2.97
C ILE A 85 8.58 9.17 2.56
N GLU A 86 9.46 8.88 3.52
CA GLU A 86 10.84 8.47 3.26
C GLU A 86 10.91 7.18 2.44
N VAL A 87 10.13 6.15 2.80
CA VAL A 87 10.07 4.89 2.06
C VAL A 87 9.53 5.11 0.65
N MET A 88 8.44 5.87 0.49
CA MET A 88 7.87 6.15 -0.83
C MET A 88 8.84 6.95 -1.72
N ASN A 89 9.57 7.91 -1.14
CA ASN A 89 10.58 8.69 -1.84
C ASN A 89 11.78 7.82 -2.25
N ALA A 90 12.23 6.89 -1.41
CA ALA A 90 13.32 5.97 -1.72
C ALA A 90 13.01 5.09 -2.95
N TYR A 91 11.74 4.73 -3.14
CA TYR A 91 11.26 4.03 -4.32
C TYR A 91 10.78 4.95 -5.46
N GLU A 92 10.97 6.26 -5.32
CA GLU A 92 10.57 7.29 -6.29
C GLU A 92 9.09 7.24 -6.70
N VAL A 93 8.21 6.81 -5.79
CA VAL A 93 6.78 6.62 -6.07
C VAL A 93 6.15 7.92 -6.55
N LYS A 94 5.48 7.87 -7.72
CA LYS A 94 4.81 9.04 -8.33
C LYS A 94 3.30 9.06 -8.15
N LYS A 95 2.69 7.88 -8.02
CA LYS A 95 1.23 7.70 -7.91
C LYS A 95 0.94 6.67 -6.85
N VAL A 96 0.10 7.05 -5.89
CA VAL A 96 -0.39 6.16 -4.84
C VAL A 96 -1.88 5.96 -5.05
N VAL A 97 -2.33 4.71 -4.95
CA VAL A 97 -3.75 4.35 -4.94
C VAL A 97 -4.03 3.54 -3.68
N THR A 98 -5.17 3.79 -3.05
CA THR A 98 -5.62 3.02 -1.88
C THR A 98 -7.11 2.73 -1.98
N ALA A 99 -7.53 1.60 -1.42
CA ALA A 99 -8.94 1.24 -1.28
C ALA A 99 -9.51 1.61 0.11
N CYS A 100 -8.67 2.14 1.01
CA CYS A 100 -9.07 2.53 2.35
C CYS A 100 -9.28 4.05 2.41
N PRO A 101 -10.48 4.55 2.77
CA PRO A 101 -10.74 5.99 2.83
C PRO A 101 -9.99 6.70 3.96
N HIS A 102 -9.54 5.98 5.01
CA HIS A 102 -8.69 6.55 6.06
C HIS A 102 -7.22 6.66 5.64
N CYS A 103 -6.84 6.03 4.53
CA CYS A 103 -5.50 6.08 3.98
C CYS A 103 -5.35 7.11 2.86
N PHE A 104 -6.45 7.69 2.38
CA PHE A 104 -6.48 8.78 1.41
C PHE A 104 -6.23 10.12 2.12
#